data_AF-A0A941ICY2-F1
#
_entry.id   AF-A0A941ICY2-F1
#
_cell.length_a   1.000
_cell.length_b   1.000
_cell.length_c   1.000
_cell.angle_alpha   90.00
_cell.angle_beta   90.00
_cell.angle_gamma   90.00
#
_symmetry.space_group_name_H-M   'P 1'
#
loop_
_entity.id
_entity.type
_entity.pdbx_description
1 polymer ?
#
loop_
_entity_poly.entity_id
_entity_poly.type
_entity_poly.pdbx_seq_one_letter_code
_entity_poly.pdbx_strand_id
1 'polypeptide(L)'
;MTIIFLFIVNMLTSVEHIWFMYPAVVMLVFPLGLYCYKQKKQTLFAIITSTLLLILLIIENRSTPTYPWVSYTVIPLVYWPILVFLGAKAKTLRVAVVGSGVAILYYFLLNVIVSPHTPWVIFPAFAVLWWPLSVYHVRRSTYFTFSLHASLLLCLFFIMVNIIYSPGTIWAIYPIFAILWWPLSLYFFVYKRNTES
;
A
#
# COMPACT_ATOMS: atom_id res chain seq x y z
N MET A 1 0.43 0.15 32.37
CA MET A 1 0.73 1.41 33.10
C MET A 1 0.78 2.60 32.15
N THR A 2 1.57 2.56 31.07
CA THR A 2 1.66 3.69 30.11
C THR A 2 0.33 4.08 29.46
N ILE A 3 -0.50 3.12 29.03
CA ILE A 3 -1.82 3.42 28.44
C ILE A 3 -2.75 4.14 29.45
N ILE A 4 -2.75 3.68 30.70
CA ILE A 4 -3.55 4.28 31.79
C ILE A 4 -3.07 5.71 32.08
N PHE A 5 -1.75 5.90 32.12
CA PHE A 5 -1.17 7.24 32.26
C PHE A 5 -1.60 8.18 31.13
N LEU A 6 -1.48 7.75 29.86
CA LEU A 6 -1.89 8.55 28.71
C LEU A 6 -3.39 8.85 28.71
N PHE A 7 -4.22 7.90 29.16
CA PHE A 7 -5.65 8.12 29.35
C PHE A 7 -5.92 9.24 30.37
N ILE A 8 -5.28 9.18 31.53
CA ILE A 8 -5.43 10.21 32.58
C ILE A 8 -4.99 11.58 32.04
N VAL A 9 -3.81 11.65 31.39
CA VAL A 9 -3.31 12.91 30.81
C VAL A 9 -4.27 13.45 29.76
N ASN A 10 -4.82 12.60 28.90
CA ASN A 10 -5.81 13.01 27.91
C ASN A 10 -7.08 13.59 28.55
N MET A 11 -7.64 12.94 29.57
CA MET A 11 -8.80 13.45 30.30
C MET A 11 -8.52 14.79 31.01
N LEU A 12 -7.27 15.03 31.43
CA LEU A 12 -6.86 16.29 32.07
C LEU A 12 -6.57 17.42 31.07
N THR A 13 -6.17 17.10 29.84
CA THR A 13 -5.69 18.09 28.85
C THR A 13 -6.70 18.39 27.75
N SER A 14 -7.50 17.40 27.34
CA SER A 14 -8.45 17.54 26.24
C SER A 14 -9.56 16.48 26.33
N VAL A 15 -10.72 16.87 26.85
CA VAL A 15 -11.89 15.98 26.94
C VAL A 15 -12.56 15.80 25.56
N GLU A 16 -12.48 16.82 24.70
CA GLU A 16 -13.10 16.82 23.37
C GLU A 16 -12.37 15.95 22.35
N HIS A 17 -11.05 15.80 22.50
CA HIS A 17 -10.22 15.02 21.60
C HIS A 17 -9.53 13.89 22.34
N ILE A 18 -9.97 12.66 22.08
CA ILE A 18 -9.50 11.46 22.76
C ILE A 18 -8.19 10.95 22.10
N TRP A 19 -7.16 11.80 22.10
CA TRP A 19 -5.89 11.55 21.42
C TRP A 19 -5.09 10.38 22.01
N PHE A 20 -5.35 9.95 23.24
CA PHE A 20 -4.62 8.80 23.82
C PHE A 20 -4.88 7.50 23.04
N MET A 21 -5.98 7.42 22.29
CA MET A 21 -6.33 6.22 21.51
C MET A 21 -5.25 5.87 20.48
N TYR A 22 -4.64 6.83 19.79
CA TYR A 22 -3.62 6.54 18.77
C TYR A 22 -2.38 5.81 19.33
N PRO A 23 -1.68 6.34 20.35
CA PRO A 23 -0.55 5.62 20.94
C PRO A 23 -0.98 4.35 21.67
N ALA A 24 -2.18 4.31 22.26
CA ALA A 24 -2.69 3.10 22.93
C ALA A 24 -2.87 1.94 21.96
N VAL A 25 -3.45 2.19 20.78
CA VAL A 25 -3.58 1.21 19.70
C VAL A 25 -2.22 0.64 19.30
N VAL A 26 -1.23 1.51 19.03
CA VAL A 26 0.12 1.07 18.65
C VAL A 26 0.76 0.22 19.76
N MET A 27 0.64 0.67 21.02
CA MET A 27 1.15 -0.05 22.19
C MET A 27 0.45 -1.39 22.44
N LEU A 28 -0.78 -1.59 21.99
CA LEU A 28 -1.49 -2.87 22.07
C LEU A 28 -1.10 -3.81 20.91
N VAL A 29 -0.98 -3.27 19.71
CA VAL A 29 -0.63 -4.02 18.50
C VAL A 29 0.78 -4.62 18.62
N PHE A 30 1.74 -3.91 19.19
CA PHE A 30 3.12 -4.39 19.32
C PHE A 30 3.28 -5.70 20.14
N PRO A 31 2.85 -5.78 21.42
CA PRO A 31 2.95 -7.01 22.21
C PRO A 31 2.05 -8.13 21.66
N LEU A 32 0.87 -7.78 21.11
CA LEU A 32 0.02 -8.74 20.43
C LEU A 32 0.73 -9.35 19.21
N GLY A 33 1.46 -8.53 18.45
CA GLY A 33 2.27 -8.96 17.31
C GLY A 33 3.37 -9.92 17.73
N LEU A 34 4.12 -9.60 18.80
CA LEU A 34 5.15 -10.49 19.35
C LEU A 34 4.57 -11.83 19.81
N TYR A 35 3.42 -11.80 20.50
CA TYR A 35 2.73 -13.01 20.95
C TYR A 35 2.27 -13.87 19.77
N CYS A 36 1.58 -13.28 18.79
CA CYS A 36 1.07 -13.99 17.63
C CYS A 36 2.19 -14.51 16.73
N TYR A 37 3.31 -13.79 16.64
CA TYR A 37 4.51 -14.25 15.94
C TYR A 37 5.09 -15.52 16.58
N LYS A 38 5.29 -15.51 17.92
CA LYS A 38 5.78 -16.68 18.66
C LYS A 38 4.84 -17.89 18.53
N GLN A 39 3.53 -17.65 18.53
CA GLN A 39 2.51 -18.70 18.41
C GLN A 39 2.21 -19.10 16.95
N LYS A 40 2.88 -18.49 15.96
CA LYS A 40 2.60 -18.67 14.51
C LYS A 40 1.13 -18.38 14.11
N LYS A 41 0.41 -17.57 14.89
CA LYS A 41 -1.00 -17.19 14.66
C LYS A 41 -1.11 -15.88 13.87
N GLN A 42 -0.49 -15.81 12.69
CA GLN A 42 -0.43 -14.58 11.89
C GLN A 42 -1.81 -14.11 11.38
N THR A 43 -2.71 -15.03 11.07
CA THR A 43 -4.08 -14.70 10.65
C THR A 43 -4.86 -14.02 11.76
N LEU A 44 -4.74 -14.51 13.00
CA LEU A 44 -5.40 -13.90 14.16
C LEU A 44 -4.87 -12.47 14.39
N PHE A 45 -3.56 -12.28 14.28
CA PHE A 45 -2.96 -10.95 14.36
C PHE A 45 -3.58 -10.02 13.32
N ALA A 46 -3.57 -10.40 12.04
CA ALA A 46 -4.10 -9.58 10.96
C ALA A 46 -5.58 -9.22 11.15
N ILE A 47 -6.40 -10.15 11.65
CA ILE A 47 -7.83 -9.89 11.92
C ILE A 47 -7.98 -8.87 13.06
N ILE A 48 -7.30 -9.08 14.19
CA ILE A 48 -7.41 -8.19 15.36
C ILE A 48 -6.90 -6.80 15.00
N THR A 49 -5.74 -6.69 14.35
CA THR A 49 -5.15 -5.40 13.98
C THR A 49 -6.01 -4.66 12.96
N SER A 50 -6.49 -5.33 11.92
CA SER A 50 -7.39 -4.70 10.95
C SER A 50 -8.69 -4.24 11.58
N THR A 51 -9.29 -5.04 12.47
CA THR A 51 -10.52 -4.66 13.17
C THR A 51 -10.30 -3.44 14.07
N LEU A 52 -9.21 -3.43 14.83
CA LEU A 52 -8.90 -2.35 15.76
C LEU A 52 -8.56 -1.05 15.02
N LEU A 53 -7.83 -1.12 13.90
CA LEU A 53 -7.58 0.04 13.03
C LEU A 53 -8.86 0.55 12.36
N LEU A 54 -9.76 -0.34 11.91
CA LEU A 54 -11.05 0.06 11.36
C LEU A 54 -11.90 0.80 12.41
N ILE A 55 -11.97 0.29 13.64
CA ILE A 55 -12.69 0.95 14.74
C ILE A 55 -12.12 2.34 15.00
N LEU A 56 -10.79 2.48 15.08
CA LEU A 56 -10.14 3.77 15.26
C LEU A 56 -10.52 4.74 14.14
N LEU A 57 -10.45 4.30 12.88
CA LEU A 57 -10.77 5.16 11.74
C LEU A 57 -12.25 5.52 11.69
N ILE A 58 -13.16 4.64 12.13
CA ILE A 58 -14.60 4.95 12.25
C ILE A 58 -14.83 6.06 13.27
N ILE A 59 -14.11 6.03 14.39
CA ILE A 59 -14.15 7.08 15.40
C ILE A 59 -13.63 8.40 14.81
N GLU A 60 -12.49 8.36 14.11
CA GLU A 60 -11.93 9.56 13.43
C GLU A 60 -12.86 10.16 12.38
N ASN A 61 -13.58 9.32 11.65
CA ASN A 61 -14.53 9.75 10.64
C ASN A 61 -15.71 10.53 11.24
N ARG A 62 -16.06 10.24 12.51
CA ARG A 62 -17.08 11.03 13.24
C ARG A 62 -16.53 12.37 13.69
N SER A 63 -15.26 12.40 14.10
CA SER A 63 -14.57 13.63 14.52
C SER A 63 -14.27 14.56 13.33
N THR A 64 -14.03 14.01 12.14
CA THR A 64 -13.72 14.75 10.92
C THR A 64 -14.63 14.34 9.75
N PRO A 65 -15.92 14.74 9.75
CA PRO A 65 -16.91 14.26 8.78
C PRO A 65 -16.62 14.66 7.32
N THR A 66 -15.78 15.67 7.13
CA THR A 66 -15.40 16.19 5.82
C THR A 66 -14.54 15.22 5.02
N TYR A 67 -13.81 14.31 5.67
CA TYR A 67 -12.92 13.38 5.01
C TYR A 67 -13.28 11.93 5.35
N PRO A 68 -13.62 11.09 4.35
CA PRO A 68 -14.02 9.71 4.60
C PRO A 68 -12.79 8.79 4.80
N TRP A 69 -12.03 8.99 5.89
CA TRP A 69 -10.80 8.27 6.24
C TRP A 69 -10.95 6.74 6.18
N VAL A 70 -12.06 6.23 6.67
CA VAL A 70 -12.36 4.79 6.63
C VAL A 70 -12.39 4.29 5.20
N SER A 71 -13.06 5.00 4.30
CA SER A 71 -13.21 4.61 2.90
C SER A 71 -11.87 4.50 2.18
N TYR A 72 -10.88 5.34 2.50
CA TYR A 72 -9.56 5.24 1.87
C TYR A 72 -8.76 4.00 2.30
N THR A 73 -9.05 3.43 3.46
CA THR A 73 -8.23 2.40 4.12
C THR A 73 -8.89 1.03 4.19
N VAL A 74 -10.18 0.93 3.88
CA VAL A 74 -10.93 -0.34 3.93
C VAL A 74 -10.27 -1.43 3.10
N ILE A 75 -9.90 -1.17 1.84
CA ILE A 75 -9.27 -2.19 0.97
C ILE A 75 -7.98 -2.76 1.58
N PRO A 76 -6.95 -1.97 1.93
CA PRO A 76 -5.73 -2.54 2.48
C PRO A 76 -5.96 -3.26 3.81
N LEU A 77 -6.85 -2.74 4.67
CA LEU A 77 -7.16 -3.37 5.96
C LEU A 77 -7.95 -4.68 5.81
N VAL A 78 -8.84 -4.80 4.82
CA VAL A 78 -9.60 -6.03 4.54
C VAL A 78 -8.76 -7.03 3.75
N TYR A 79 -7.95 -6.57 2.80
CA TYR A 79 -7.10 -7.44 1.99
C TYR A 79 -6.02 -8.10 2.83
N TRP A 80 -5.46 -7.39 3.82
CA TRP A 80 -4.40 -7.95 4.64
C TRP A 80 -4.75 -9.31 5.30
N PRO A 81 -5.84 -9.46 6.09
CA PRO A 81 -6.23 -10.74 6.66
C PRO A 81 -6.62 -11.77 5.59
N ILE A 82 -7.26 -11.35 4.48
CA ILE A 82 -7.59 -12.25 3.37
C ILE A 82 -6.33 -12.84 2.75
N LEU A 83 -5.30 -12.03 2.50
CA LEU A 83 -4.05 -12.48 1.89
C LEU A 83 -3.24 -13.36 2.84
N VAL A 84 -3.22 -13.03 4.13
CA VAL A 84 -2.59 -13.88 5.16
C VAL A 84 -3.30 -15.23 5.23
N PHE A 85 -4.64 -15.24 5.18
CA PHE A 85 -5.43 -16.48 5.15
C PHE A 85 -5.20 -17.31 3.88
N LEU A 86 -5.12 -16.66 2.72
CA LEU A 86 -4.82 -17.32 1.44
C LEU A 86 -3.40 -17.91 1.39
N GLY A 87 -2.47 -17.37 2.19
CA GLY A 87 -1.10 -17.89 2.33
C GLY A 87 -0.40 -18.05 0.98
N ALA A 88 -0.03 -19.29 0.63
CA ALA A 88 0.66 -19.57 -0.63
C ALA A 88 -0.18 -19.23 -1.89
N LYS A 89 -1.52 -19.28 -1.80
CA LYS A 89 -2.42 -18.94 -2.93
C LYS A 89 -2.34 -17.46 -3.30
N ALA A 90 -1.99 -16.58 -2.36
CA ALA A 90 -1.77 -15.16 -2.64
C ALA A 90 -0.62 -14.92 -3.64
N LYS A 91 0.29 -15.88 -3.79
CA LYS A 91 1.39 -15.83 -4.77
C LYS A 91 0.97 -16.29 -6.17
N THR A 92 -0.32 -16.50 -6.42
CA THR A 92 -0.84 -16.90 -7.72
C THR A 92 -1.16 -15.70 -8.60
N LEU A 93 -0.84 -15.82 -9.89
CA LEU A 93 -1.10 -14.74 -10.84
C LEU A 93 -2.59 -14.40 -10.91
N ARG A 94 -3.48 -15.41 -10.83
CA ARG A 94 -4.93 -15.18 -10.80
C ARG A 94 -5.35 -14.32 -9.62
N VAL A 95 -4.88 -14.64 -8.40
CA VAL A 95 -5.21 -13.86 -7.20
C VAL A 95 -4.63 -12.45 -7.29
N ALA A 96 -3.40 -12.29 -7.79
CA ALA A 96 -2.79 -10.99 -7.95
C ALA A 96 -3.56 -10.11 -8.96
N VAL A 97 -3.92 -10.64 -10.14
CA VAL A 97 -4.67 -9.90 -11.16
C VAL A 97 -6.07 -9.53 -10.67
N VAL A 98 -6.81 -10.48 -10.07
CA VAL A 98 -8.16 -10.22 -9.56
C VAL A 98 -8.11 -9.25 -8.37
N GLY A 99 -7.21 -9.48 -7.42
CA GLY A 99 -7.06 -8.62 -6.25
C GLY A 99 -6.68 -7.19 -6.63
N SER A 100 -5.74 -7.03 -7.57
CA SER A 100 -5.39 -5.73 -8.11
C SER A 100 -6.53 -5.07 -8.87
N GLY A 101 -7.25 -5.80 -9.72
CA GLY A 101 -8.41 -5.27 -10.45
C GLY A 101 -9.52 -4.77 -9.53
N VAL A 102 -9.86 -5.54 -8.50
CA VAL A 102 -10.88 -5.15 -7.50
C VAL A 102 -10.42 -3.92 -6.69
N ALA A 103 -9.16 -3.85 -6.29
CA ALA A 103 -8.64 -2.69 -5.56
C ALA A 103 -8.62 -1.42 -6.44
N ILE A 104 -8.20 -1.54 -7.70
CA ILE A 104 -8.21 -0.42 -8.66
C ILE A 104 -9.64 0.05 -8.90
N LEU A 105 -10.57 -0.87 -9.14
CA LEU A 105 -11.98 -0.54 -9.35
C LEU A 105 -12.58 0.17 -8.14
N TYR A 106 -12.30 -0.33 -6.93
CA TYR A 106 -12.73 0.30 -5.69
C TYR A 106 -12.22 1.75 -5.58
N TYR A 107 -10.91 1.96 -5.75
CA TYR A 107 -10.33 3.30 -5.63
C TYR A 107 -10.76 4.23 -6.77
N PHE A 108 -11.03 3.69 -7.96
CA PHE A 108 -11.60 4.45 -9.07
C PHE A 108 -13.01 4.95 -8.73
N LEU A 109 -13.89 4.06 -8.25
CA LEU A 109 -15.24 4.46 -7.83
C LEU A 109 -15.18 5.47 -6.67
N LEU A 110 -14.31 5.25 -5.69
CA LEU A 110 -14.12 6.17 -4.57
C LEU A 110 -13.61 7.54 -5.05
N ASN A 111 -12.71 7.58 -6.03
CA ASN A 111 -12.20 8.81 -6.61
C ASN A 111 -13.31 9.60 -7.33
N VAL A 112 -14.13 8.93 -8.14
CA VAL A 112 -15.27 9.56 -8.84
C VAL A 112 -16.30 10.13 -7.86
N ILE A 113 -16.56 9.45 -6.75
CA ILE A 113 -17.55 9.88 -5.74
C ILE A 113 -17.03 11.05 -4.90
N VAL A 114 -15.78 10.98 -4.44
CA VAL A 114 -15.26 11.93 -3.43
C VAL A 114 -14.52 13.12 -4.06
N SER A 115 -13.84 12.92 -5.18
CA SER A 115 -13.02 13.98 -5.80
C SER A 115 -12.91 13.78 -7.32
N PRO A 116 -14.00 13.99 -8.07
CA PRO A 116 -14.03 13.73 -9.52
C PRO A 116 -13.06 14.61 -10.32
N HIS A 117 -12.67 15.77 -9.78
CA HIS A 117 -11.78 16.72 -10.45
C HIS A 117 -10.30 16.40 -10.28
N THR A 118 -9.92 15.56 -9.31
CA THR A 118 -8.53 15.22 -9.02
C THR A 118 -8.33 13.71 -9.09
N PRO A 119 -7.67 13.17 -10.14
CA PRO A 119 -7.56 11.73 -10.34
C PRO A 119 -6.46 11.12 -9.44
N TRP A 120 -6.69 11.14 -8.13
CA TRP A 120 -5.77 10.57 -7.15
C TRP A 120 -5.71 9.03 -7.22
N VAL A 121 -6.66 8.38 -7.91
CA VAL A 121 -6.66 6.92 -8.16
C VAL A 121 -5.37 6.40 -8.79
N ILE A 122 -4.64 7.25 -9.52
CA ILE A 122 -3.38 6.89 -10.19
C ILE A 122 -2.34 6.38 -9.19
N PHE A 123 -2.30 6.93 -7.97
CA PHE A 123 -1.34 6.53 -6.93
C PHE A 123 -1.58 5.12 -6.39
N PRO A 124 -2.76 4.77 -5.84
CA PRO A 124 -3.03 3.40 -5.40
C PRO A 124 -3.05 2.41 -6.56
N ALA A 125 -3.51 2.81 -7.75
CA ALA A 125 -3.47 1.93 -8.91
C ALA A 125 -2.03 1.55 -9.27
N PHE A 126 -1.13 2.52 -9.33
CA PHE A 126 0.29 2.27 -9.53
C PHE A 126 0.86 1.30 -8.48
N ALA A 127 0.63 1.56 -7.19
CA ALA A 127 1.13 0.71 -6.10
C ALA A 127 0.61 -0.73 -6.21
N VAL A 128 -0.67 -0.90 -6.54
CA VAL A 128 -1.34 -2.20 -6.64
C VAL A 128 -0.94 -2.98 -7.88
N LEU A 129 -0.56 -2.33 -8.98
CA LEU A 129 -0.10 -2.98 -10.23
C LEU A 129 1.26 -3.67 -10.07
N TRP A 130 2.08 -3.28 -9.11
CA TRP A 130 3.35 -3.96 -8.81
C TRP A 130 3.14 -5.42 -8.40
N TRP A 131 1.99 -5.75 -7.81
CA TRP A 131 1.72 -7.11 -7.34
C TRP A 131 1.64 -8.14 -8.48
N PRO A 132 0.74 -8.03 -9.49
CA PRO A 132 0.68 -8.97 -10.60
C PRO A 132 1.96 -8.95 -11.43
N LEU A 133 2.58 -7.78 -11.62
CA LEU A 133 3.84 -7.64 -12.36
C LEU A 133 4.96 -8.47 -11.70
N SER A 134 5.12 -8.33 -10.38
CA SER A 134 6.15 -9.06 -9.63
C SER A 134 5.87 -10.56 -9.63
N VAL A 135 4.62 -10.97 -9.39
CA VAL A 135 4.22 -12.39 -9.38
C VAL A 135 4.45 -13.05 -10.74
N TYR A 136 4.17 -12.35 -11.83
CA TYR A 136 4.36 -12.85 -13.19
C TYR A 136 5.85 -13.15 -13.49
N HIS A 137 6.73 -12.20 -13.21
CA HIS A 137 8.15 -12.34 -13.56
C HIS A 137 8.95 -13.21 -12.59
N VAL A 138 8.63 -13.20 -11.29
CA VAL A 138 9.29 -14.09 -10.31
C VAL A 138 9.07 -15.56 -10.66
N ARG A 139 7.88 -15.92 -11.14
CA ARG A 139 7.57 -17.30 -11.55
C ARG A 139 8.34 -17.78 -12.77
N ARG A 140 8.75 -16.85 -13.64
CA ARG A 140 9.49 -17.15 -14.88
C ARG A 140 10.99 -16.89 -14.75
N SER A 141 11.45 -16.42 -13.60
CA SER A 141 12.85 -16.01 -13.37
C SER A 141 13.38 -15.00 -14.39
N THR A 142 12.51 -14.19 -14.99
CA THR A 142 12.87 -13.23 -16.04
C THR A 142 13.22 -11.87 -15.44
N TYR A 143 14.36 -11.79 -14.75
CA TYR A 143 14.75 -10.59 -14.00
C TYR A 143 15.02 -9.37 -14.91
N PHE A 144 15.63 -9.60 -16.08
CA PHE A 144 15.87 -8.52 -17.05
C PHE A 144 14.55 -8.00 -17.65
N THR A 145 13.65 -8.90 -18.05
CA THR A 145 12.35 -8.49 -18.57
C THR A 145 11.50 -7.80 -17.50
N PHE A 146 11.64 -8.19 -16.23
CA PHE A 146 11.00 -7.50 -15.11
C PHE A 146 11.44 -6.05 -14.99
N SER A 147 12.75 -5.77 -15.05
CA SER A 147 13.23 -4.39 -14.95
C SER A 147 12.72 -3.53 -16.11
N LEU A 148 12.62 -4.07 -17.33
CA LEU A 148 12.01 -3.35 -18.45
C LEU A 148 10.54 -2.97 -18.19
N HIS A 149 9.71 -3.94 -17.77
CA HIS A 149 8.30 -3.67 -17.51
C HIS A 149 8.08 -2.78 -16.28
N ALA A 150 8.87 -2.98 -15.23
CA ALA A 150 8.82 -2.16 -14.02
C ALA A 150 9.27 -0.72 -14.27
N SER A 151 10.35 -0.54 -15.05
CA SER A 151 10.78 0.78 -15.51
C SER A 151 9.71 1.44 -16.38
N LEU A 152 9.06 0.71 -17.28
CA LEU A 152 7.95 1.24 -18.09
C LEU A 152 6.77 1.70 -17.21
N LEU A 153 6.37 0.89 -16.24
CA LEU A 153 5.31 1.24 -15.28
C LEU A 153 5.65 2.50 -14.49
N LEU A 154 6.89 2.60 -14.01
CA LEU A 154 7.40 3.78 -13.30
C LEU A 154 7.42 5.02 -14.19
N CYS A 155 7.95 4.92 -15.42
CA CYS A 155 7.99 6.03 -16.37
C CYS A 155 6.57 6.53 -16.68
N LEU A 156 5.64 5.62 -16.98
CA LEU A 156 4.24 5.97 -17.24
C LEU A 156 3.60 6.68 -16.04
N PHE A 157 3.85 6.19 -14.83
CA PHE A 157 3.38 6.83 -13.61
C PHE A 157 3.92 8.27 -13.47
N PHE A 158 5.23 8.48 -13.58
CA PHE A 158 5.81 9.83 -13.46
C PHE A 158 5.35 10.78 -14.56
N ILE A 159 5.19 10.31 -15.79
CA ILE A 159 4.62 11.09 -16.90
C ILE A 159 3.18 11.50 -16.58
N MET A 160 2.34 10.56 -16.15
CA MET A 160 0.94 10.83 -15.80
C MET A 160 0.83 11.86 -14.67
N VAL A 161 1.62 11.68 -13.61
CA VAL A 161 1.62 12.62 -12.47
C VAL A 161 2.07 14.01 -12.92
N ASN A 162 3.10 14.10 -13.76
CA ASN A 162 3.60 15.39 -14.25
C ASN A 162 2.57 16.12 -15.12
N ILE A 163 1.95 15.43 -16.07
CA ILE A 163 0.92 16.01 -16.96
C ILE A 163 -0.29 16.49 -16.14
N ILE A 164 -0.72 15.73 -15.14
CA ILE A 164 -1.95 16.01 -14.40
C ILE A 164 -1.73 17.07 -13.32
N TYR A 165 -0.65 16.96 -12.53
CA TYR A 165 -0.45 17.80 -11.34
C TYR A 165 0.53 18.94 -11.55
N SER A 166 1.36 18.91 -12.60
CA SER A 166 2.38 19.95 -12.84
C SER A 166 2.65 20.17 -14.33
N PRO A 167 1.62 20.46 -15.16
CA PRO A 167 1.79 20.58 -16.61
C PRO A 167 2.75 21.72 -17.02
N GLY A 168 2.94 22.73 -16.17
CA GLY A 168 3.84 23.84 -16.42
C GLY A 168 5.33 23.55 -16.16
N THR A 169 5.71 22.36 -15.72
CA THR A 169 7.11 22.04 -15.42
C THR A 169 7.42 20.58 -15.72
N ILE A 170 8.37 20.33 -16.62
CA ILE A 170 8.75 18.97 -17.07
C ILE A 170 9.73 18.33 -16.08
N TRP A 171 9.27 17.98 -14.89
CA TRP A 171 10.11 17.35 -13.86
C TRP A 171 10.19 15.83 -13.98
N ALA A 172 9.27 15.17 -14.72
CA ALA A 172 9.27 13.71 -14.87
C ALA A 172 10.56 13.15 -15.49
N ILE A 173 11.31 13.97 -16.24
CA ILE A 173 12.55 13.55 -16.90
C ILE A 173 13.63 13.11 -15.89
N TYR A 174 13.70 13.77 -14.72
CA TYR A 174 14.71 13.47 -13.71
C TYR A 174 14.58 12.05 -13.13
N PRO A 175 13.41 11.62 -12.60
CA PRO A 175 13.24 10.25 -12.13
C PRO A 175 13.30 9.23 -13.28
N ILE A 176 12.77 9.54 -14.47
CA ILE A 176 12.81 8.62 -15.62
C ILE A 176 14.26 8.31 -15.99
N PHE A 177 15.12 9.32 -16.05
CA PHE A 177 16.54 9.12 -16.34
C PHE A 177 17.16 8.15 -15.34
N ALA A 178 16.94 8.33 -14.04
CA ALA A 178 17.43 7.43 -13.00
C ALA A 178 16.89 6.00 -13.14
N ILE A 179 15.59 5.86 -13.46
CA ILE A 179 14.92 4.56 -13.61
C ILE A 179 15.49 3.75 -14.79
N LEU A 180 15.89 4.40 -15.88
CA LEU A 180 16.44 3.73 -17.06
C LEU A 180 17.81 3.08 -16.81
N TRP A 181 18.55 3.52 -15.79
CA TRP A 181 19.79 2.85 -15.38
C TRP A 181 19.57 1.43 -14.83
N TRP A 182 18.38 1.13 -14.33
CA TRP A 182 18.07 -0.19 -13.79
C TRP A 182 18.07 -1.29 -14.88
N PRO A 183 17.29 -1.20 -15.98
CA PRO A 183 17.39 -2.19 -17.05
C PRO A 183 18.76 -2.15 -17.74
N LEU A 184 19.39 -0.98 -17.88
CA LEU A 184 20.71 -0.85 -18.50
C LEU A 184 21.79 -1.62 -17.72
N SER A 185 21.79 -1.48 -16.39
CA SER A 185 22.73 -2.22 -15.53
C SER A 185 22.51 -3.72 -15.62
N LEU A 186 21.25 -4.20 -15.57
CA LEU A 186 20.98 -5.64 -15.73
C LEU A 186 21.35 -6.16 -17.12
N TYR A 187 21.18 -5.36 -18.17
CA TYR A 187 21.60 -5.74 -19.52
C TYR A 187 23.11 -5.98 -19.59
N PHE A 188 23.91 -5.00 -19.17
CA PHE A 188 25.37 -5.07 -19.30
C PHE A 188 26.04 -6.00 -18.29
N PHE A 189 25.58 -6.04 -17.04
CA PHE A 189 26.25 -6.79 -15.98
C PHE A 189 25.77 -8.24 -15.84
N VAL A 190 24.57 -8.57 -16.32
CA VAL A 190 23.97 -9.91 -16.16
C VAL A 190 23.67 -10.54 -17.50
N TYR A 191 22.84 -9.90 -18.33
CA TYR A 191 22.33 -10.53 -19.55
C TYR A 191 23.43 -10.76 -20.60
N LYS A 192 24.17 -9.70 -20.97
CA LYS A 192 25.22 -9.76 -21.98
C LYS A 192 26.33 -10.76 -21.61
N ARG A 193 26.77 -10.75 -20.35
CA ARG A 193 27.80 -11.65 -19.84
C ARG A 193 27.42 -13.13 -19.95
N ASN A 194 26.15 -13.46 -19.69
CA ASN A 194 25.66 -14.84 -19.76
C ASN A 194 25.44 -15.33 -21.20
N THR A 195 25.29 -14.43 -22.18
CA THR A 195 25.13 -14.79 -23.59
C THR A 195 26.46 -14.90 -24.35
N GLU A 196 27.53 -14.29 -23.83
CA GLU A 196 28.87 -14.30 -24.44
C GLU A 196 29.81 -15.37 -23.82
N SER A 197 29.38 -16.10 -22.78
CA SER A 197 30.08 -17.23 -22.15
C SER A 197 29.59 -18.57 -22.66
#